data_AF-A0A4Q1C0X4-F1
#
_entry.id   AF-A0A4Q1C0X4-F1
#
_cell.length_a   1.000
_cell.length_b   1.000
_cell.length_c   1.000
_cell.angle_alpha   90.00
_cell.angle_beta   90.00
_cell.angle_gamma   90.00
#
_symmetry.space_group_name_H-M   'P 1'
#
loop_
_entity.id
_entity.type
_entity.pdbx_description
1 polymer ?
#
loop_
_entity_poly.entity_id
_entity_poly.type
_entity_poly.pdbx_seq_one_letter_code
_entity_poly.pdbx_strand_id
1 'polypeptide(L)'
;MEVLQNDRLIRAAQGLPVDRIPVWVMRQAGRILPEYREVRAKAGSFIGLATHPEWAAEVTIQPVKRFDVDAAIIFSDILVVPEAMGLPYLMEEQKGPVFPQVVRNQADVDALKMAEPEEDLAYVLDAIKFVKRDLAGKIPLIGFAGAPFTIFCYMVEGKGSKTFSQAKKMLYAEPALAHALLQKITDSTIAYLKAQVAVGANLVQVFDSWAGILSPAQYSVFSTPYLKQICDALTEVPVTLFAKGAFFARQEMAQLNCASIGLDWNMDIAESRRLVGPNKTLQGNLDPCALYGDFKTVEEETKKMIQQFGTQRYIANLGHGVYPDIHPDKVKCFVDTVHNYPV
;
A
#
# COMPACT_ATOMS: atom_id res chain seq x y z
N MET A 1 -14.64 -18.44 7.57
CA MET A 1 -14.04 -17.11 7.78
C MET A 1 -13.81 -16.93 9.27
N GLU A 2 -12.61 -16.55 9.66
CA GLU A 2 -12.29 -16.19 11.05
C GLU A 2 -13.15 -14.99 11.49
N VAL A 3 -13.72 -15.06 12.70
CA VAL A 3 -14.51 -13.95 13.26
C VAL A 3 -13.55 -12.93 13.86
N LEU A 4 -13.54 -11.71 13.31
CA LEU A 4 -12.72 -10.61 13.82
C LEU A 4 -13.34 -10.02 15.10
N GLN A 5 -12.51 -9.77 16.11
CA GLN A 5 -12.92 -9.09 17.35
C GLN A 5 -13.07 -7.58 17.13
N ASN A 6 -12.20 -6.98 16.33
CA ASN A 6 -12.31 -5.61 15.83
C ASN A 6 -12.35 -5.64 14.30
N ASP A 7 -13.52 -5.40 13.71
CA ASP A 7 -13.75 -5.38 12.26
C ASP A 7 -13.98 -3.96 11.70
N ARG A 8 -13.77 -2.91 12.51
CA ARG A 8 -14.11 -1.51 12.17
C ARG A 8 -13.51 -1.07 10.85
N LEU A 9 -12.26 -1.44 10.56
CA LEU A 9 -11.61 -1.06 9.31
C LEU A 9 -12.31 -1.69 8.09
N ILE A 10 -12.71 -2.97 8.18
CA ILE A 10 -13.44 -3.65 7.11
C ILE A 10 -14.83 -3.04 6.92
N ARG A 11 -15.53 -2.78 8.03
CA ARG A 11 -16.84 -2.11 8.03
C ARG A 11 -16.75 -0.72 7.39
N ALA A 12 -15.79 0.09 7.80
CA ALA A 12 -15.57 1.41 7.24
C ALA A 12 -15.24 1.32 5.74
N ALA A 13 -14.38 0.39 5.30
CA ALA A 13 -14.08 0.18 3.89
C ALA A 13 -15.35 -0.14 3.06
N GLN A 14 -16.24 -0.96 3.61
CA GLN A 14 -17.53 -1.31 2.98
C GLN A 14 -18.62 -0.23 3.15
N GLY A 15 -18.32 0.83 3.90
CA GLY A 15 -19.27 1.91 4.16
C GLY A 15 -20.36 1.58 5.17
N LEU A 16 -20.15 0.55 5.98
CA LEU A 16 -21.00 0.20 7.10
C LEU A 16 -20.71 1.13 8.30
N PRO A 17 -21.70 1.38 9.17
CA PRO A 17 -21.50 2.21 10.36
C PRO A 17 -20.42 1.64 11.28
N VAL A 18 -19.61 2.52 11.85
CA VAL A 18 -18.63 2.21 12.91
C VAL A 18 -18.89 3.06 14.14
N ASP A 19 -18.62 2.50 15.31
CA ASP A 19 -18.69 3.13 16.63
C ASP A 19 -17.46 4.01 16.95
N ARG A 20 -16.37 3.83 16.20
CA ARG A 20 -15.15 4.64 16.27
C ARG A 20 -14.45 4.65 14.92
N ILE A 21 -13.75 5.75 14.59
CA ILE A 21 -12.96 5.86 13.35
C ILE A 21 -11.81 4.83 13.41
N PRO A 22 -11.68 3.90 12.45
CA PRO A 22 -10.55 2.99 12.40
C PRO A 22 -9.29 3.71 11.91
N VAL A 23 -8.15 3.38 12.50
CA VAL A 23 -6.84 3.95 12.14
C VAL A 23 -5.76 2.88 12.02
N TRP A 24 -4.92 3.04 11.00
CA TRP A 24 -3.64 2.35 10.87
C TRP A 24 -2.64 3.31 10.20
N VAL A 25 -1.36 2.95 10.18
CA VAL A 25 -0.32 3.86 9.69
C VAL A 25 0.52 3.19 8.61
N MET A 26 0.64 3.83 7.45
CA MET A 26 1.57 3.36 6.41
C MET A 26 3.01 3.29 6.96
N ARG A 27 3.71 2.19 6.67
CA ARG A 27 5.04 1.87 7.23
C ARG A 27 5.08 1.79 8.77
N GLN A 28 3.97 1.43 9.42
CA GLN A 28 3.93 1.22 10.88
C GLN A 28 4.97 0.21 11.38
N ALA A 29 5.24 -0.85 10.61
CA ALA A 29 6.37 -1.76 10.83
C ALA A 29 7.61 -1.16 10.17
N GLY A 30 8.49 -0.56 10.96
CA GLY A 30 9.64 0.13 10.40
C GLY A 30 10.61 0.71 11.43
N ARG A 31 11.60 1.44 10.91
CA ARG A 31 12.76 1.93 11.65
C ARG A 31 12.43 2.88 12.81
N ILE A 32 11.21 3.36 12.97
CA ILE A 32 10.82 4.14 14.15
C ILE A 32 10.76 3.27 15.42
N LEU A 33 10.61 1.95 15.28
CA LEU A 33 10.51 1.00 16.38
C LEU A 33 11.90 0.42 16.72
N PRO A 34 12.37 0.53 17.98
CA PRO A 34 13.59 -0.16 18.41
C PRO A 34 13.52 -1.68 18.18
N GLU A 35 12.40 -2.30 18.51
CA GLU A 35 12.15 -3.74 18.31
C GLU A 35 12.21 -4.16 16.83
N TYR A 36 11.82 -3.29 15.89
CA TYR A 36 12.01 -3.54 14.46
C TYR A 36 13.50 -3.55 14.10
N ARG A 37 14.28 -2.61 14.64
CA ARG A 37 15.72 -2.50 14.37
C ARG A 37 16.46 -3.73 14.88
N GLU A 38 16.04 -4.30 16.01
CA GLU A 38 16.62 -5.53 16.56
C GLU A 38 16.41 -6.74 15.65
N VAL A 39 15.18 -6.98 15.21
CA VAL A 39 14.88 -8.08 14.26
C VAL A 39 15.59 -7.84 12.93
N ARG A 40 15.61 -6.59 12.46
CA ARG A 40 16.30 -6.21 11.24
C ARG A 40 17.81 -6.46 11.30
N ALA A 41 18.44 -6.19 12.45
CA ALA A 41 19.86 -6.46 12.64
C ALA A 41 20.14 -7.98 12.62
N LYS A 42 19.29 -8.79 13.24
CA LYS A 42 19.39 -10.28 13.19
C LYS A 42 19.24 -10.81 11.76
N ALA A 43 18.33 -10.23 10.98
CA ALA A 43 18.08 -10.62 9.59
C ALA A 43 19.17 -10.18 8.60
N GLY A 44 20.08 -9.29 9.02
CA GLY A 44 21.20 -8.78 8.22
C GLY A 44 20.82 -7.84 7.08
N SER A 45 19.64 -7.97 6.46
CA SER A 45 19.26 -7.17 5.29
C SER A 45 17.76 -6.93 5.12
N PHE A 46 17.45 -5.94 4.24
CA PHE A 46 16.36 -5.97 3.26
C PHE A 46 15.49 -7.22 3.20
N ILE A 47 15.91 -7.95 2.18
CA ILE A 47 15.34 -9.13 1.61
C ILE A 47 15.41 -10.26 2.62
N GLY A 48 16.50 -10.36 3.39
CA GLY A 48 16.62 -11.36 4.47
C GLY A 48 15.48 -11.29 5.48
N LEU A 49 15.06 -10.09 5.89
CA LEU A 49 13.90 -9.90 6.75
C LEU A 49 12.58 -10.26 6.04
N ALA A 50 12.39 -9.78 4.81
CA ALA A 50 11.15 -9.98 4.07
C ALA A 50 10.92 -11.43 3.60
N THR A 51 12.00 -12.20 3.42
CA THR A 51 11.98 -13.59 2.93
C THR A 51 12.05 -14.63 4.06
N HIS A 52 12.17 -14.20 5.33
CA HIS A 52 12.02 -15.06 6.50
C HIS A 52 10.61 -14.89 7.09
N PRO A 53 9.68 -15.84 6.86
CA PRO A 53 8.27 -15.65 7.20
C PRO A 53 8.00 -15.33 8.67
N GLU A 54 8.74 -15.97 9.59
CA GLU A 54 8.61 -15.75 11.04
C GLU A 54 9.03 -14.34 11.44
N TRP A 55 10.12 -13.82 10.89
CA TRP A 55 10.58 -12.46 11.17
C TRP A 55 9.70 -11.41 10.53
N ALA A 56 9.24 -11.64 9.29
CA ALA A 56 8.27 -10.79 8.62
C ALA A 56 6.96 -10.72 9.43
N ALA A 57 6.51 -11.85 9.98
CA ALA A 57 5.36 -11.89 10.86
C ALA A 57 5.60 -11.14 12.17
N GLU A 58 6.74 -11.37 12.83
CA GLU A 58 7.11 -10.69 14.06
C GLU A 58 7.03 -9.16 13.89
N VAL A 59 7.71 -8.61 12.88
CA VAL A 59 7.72 -7.15 12.65
C VAL A 59 6.36 -6.60 12.22
N THR A 60 5.52 -7.41 11.58
CA THR A 60 4.14 -7.03 11.23
C THR A 60 3.28 -6.78 12.48
N ILE A 61 3.49 -7.56 13.54
CA ILE A 61 2.70 -7.50 14.78
C ILE A 61 3.19 -6.42 15.75
N GLN A 62 4.47 -6.05 15.71
CA GLN A 62 5.05 -5.04 16.61
C GLN A 62 4.20 -3.74 16.75
N PRO A 63 3.74 -3.11 15.65
CA PRO A 63 2.98 -1.87 15.73
C PRO A 63 1.58 -2.05 16.32
N VAL A 64 0.99 -3.24 16.17
CA VAL A 64 -0.30 -3.60 16.78
C VAL A 64 -0.18 -3.54 18.30
N LYS A 65 0.92 -4.07 18.85
CA LYS A 65 1.18 -4.03 20.30
C LYS A 65 1.57 -2.63 20.77
N ARG A 66 2.33 -1.90 19.97
CA ARG A 66 2.88 -0.58 20.35
C ARG A 66 1.86 0.55 20.28
N PHE A 67 1.01 0.54 19.26
CA PHE A 67 0.15 1.68 18.91
C PHE A 67 -1.35 1.36 19.01
N ASP A 68 -1.74 0.09 19.19
CA ASP A 68 -3.14 -0.36 19.21
C ASP A 68 -3.93 -0.02 17.92
N VAL A 69 -3.26 -0.01 16.78
CA VAL A 69 -3.89 0.22 15.47
C VAL A 69 -5.01 -0.79 15.15
N ASP A 70 -6.01 -0.36 14.37
CA ASP A 70 -7.18 -1.17 14.00
C ASP A 70 -6.93 -2.11 12.82
N ALA A 71 -5.72 -2.12 12.24
CA ALA A 71 -5.28 -3.12 11.27
C ALA A 71 -3.76 -3.34 11.28
N ALA A 72 -3.37 -4.58 11.00
CA ALA A 72 -2.00 -4.90 10.61
C ALA A 72 -1.89 -4.84 9.08
N ILE A 73 -0.71 -4.55 8.57
CA ILE A 73 -0.37 -4.69 7.14
C ILE A 73 0.84 -5.61 7.04
N ILE A 74 0.77 -6.62 6.17
CA ILE A 74 1.87 -7.58 6.00
C ILE A 74 3.17 -6.84 5.68
N PHE A 75 4.26 -7.20 6.37
CA PHE A 75 5.58 -6.70 6.02
C PHE A 75 6.10 -7.45 4.79
N SER A 76 6.23 -6.73 3.68
CA SER A 76 6.79 -7.24 2.41
C SER A 76 7.31 -6.06 1.58
N ASP A 77 7.68 -6.29 0.32
CA ASP A 77 8.03 -5.27 -0.68
C ASP A 77 7.02 -5.27 -1.83
N ILE A 78 6.86 -4.15 -2.53
CA ILE A 78 6.08 -4.13 -3.79
C ILE A 78 6.84 -4.83 -4.92
N LEU A 79 8.17 -4.91 -4.83
CA LEU A 79 9.05 -5.45 -5.88
C LEU A 79 9.17 -6.98 -5.88
N VAL A 80 8.48 -7.67 -4.97
CA VAL A 80 8.39 -9.14 -4.99
C VAL A 80 7.69 -9.65 -6.26
N VAL A 81 6.78 -8.86 -6.86
CA VAL A 81 6.11 -9.26 -8.11
C VAL A 81 7.11 -9.31 -9.29
N PRO A 82 7.89 -8.25 -9.59
CA PRO A 82 8.99 -8.35 -10.56
C PRO A 82 9.97 -9.49 -10.31
N GLU A 83 10.34 -9.73 -9.05
CA GLU A 83 11.23 -10.84 -8.68
C GLU A 83 10.62 -12.18 -9.11
N ALA A 84 9.35 -12.43 -8.75
CA ALA A 84 8.60 -13.62 -9.15
C ALA A 84 8.42 -13.72 -10.67
N MET A 85 8.38 -12.61 -11.39
CA MET A 85 8.34 -12.61 -12.86
C MET A 85 9.69 -12.93 -13.52
N GLY A 86 10.73 -13.22 -12.73
CA GLY A 86 12.08 -13.54 -13.22
C GLY A 86 13.02 -12.33 -13.34
N LEU A 87 12.65 -11.18 -12.75
CA LEU A 87 13.45 -9.96 -12.77
C LEU A 87 13.84 -9.58 -11.32
N PRO A 88 14.86 -10.23 -10.73
CA PRO A 88 15.23 -9.99 -9.34
C PRO A 88 15.81 -8.59 -9.13
N TYR A 89 15.61 -8.07 -7.92
CA TYR A 89 16.16 -6.79 -7.49
C TYR A 89 17.10 -6.95 -6.30
N LEU A 90 18.01 -6.01 -6.14
CA LEU A 90 18.90 -5.89 -5.01
C LEU A 90 18.46 -4.69 -4.16
N MET A 91 18.63 -4.79 -2.85
CA MET A 91 18.46 -3.64 -1.96
C MET A 91 19.84 -3.07 -1.61
N GLU A 92 20.27 -2.02 -2.31
CA GLU A 92 21.51 -1.33 -2.00
C GLU A 92 21.28 -0.31 -0.87
N GLU A 93 22.14 -0.35 0.15
CA GLU A 93 22.06 0.58 1.28
C GLU A 93 22.19 2.03 0.79
N GLN A 94 21.34 2.92 1.31
CA GLN A 94 21.25 4.35 0.95
C GLN A 94 20.82 4.67 -0.50
N LYS A 95 20.85 3.72 -1.43
CA LYS A 95 20.39 3.90 -2.82
C LYS A 95 18.99 3.37 -3.07
N GLY A 96 18.56 2.38 -2.28
CA GLY A 96 17.26 1.72 -2.43
C GLY A 96 17.31 0.56 -3.43
N PRO A 97 16.16 0.17 -4.01
CA PRO A 97 16.10 -0.99 -4.90
C PRO A 97 16.78 -0.71 -6.25
N VAL A 98 17.57 -1.68 -6.71
CA VAL A 98 18.28 -1.66 -7.98
C VAL A 98 18.06 -2.99 -8.70
N PHE A 99 17.66 -2.93 -9.96
CA PHE A 99 17.54 -4.09 -10.83
C PHE A 99 18.80 -4.23 -11.69
N PRO A 100 19.52 -5.36 -11.61
CA PRO A 100 20.68 -5.61 -12.48
C PRO A 100 20.32 -5.70 -13.96
N GLN A 101 19.08 -6.08 -14.27
CA GLN A 101 18.52 -6.17 -15.62
C GLN A 101 17.24 -5.35 -15.70
N VAL A 102 16.93 -4.81 -16.87
CA VAL A 102 15.78 -3.92 -17.10
C VAL A 102 15.07 -4.29 -18.39
N VAL A 103 13.78 -3.98 -18.47
CA VAL A 103 12.97 -4.24 -19.66
C VAL A 103 13.12 -3.07 -20.63
N ARG A 104 13.58 -3.35 -21.86
CA ARG A 104 13.82 -2.36 -22.92
C ARG A 104 13.09 -2.64 -24.22
N ASN A 105 12.80 -3.91 -24.51
CA ASN A 105 12.23 -4.34 -25.78
C ASN A 105 11.26 -5.52 -25.60
N GLN A 106 10.64 -5.96 -26.70
CA GLN A 106 9.67 -7.05 -26.67
C GLN A 106 10.27 -8.39 -26.21
N ALA A 107 11.52 -8.71 -26.58
CA ALA A 107 12.16 -9.95 -26.14
C ALA A 107 12.38 -9.97 -24.63
N ASP A 108 12.67 -8.83 -24.01
CA ASP A 108 12.75 -8.71 -22.55
C ASP A 108 11.38 -8.98 -21.89
N VAL A 109 10.28 -8.50 -22.49
CA VAL A 109 8.91 -8.77 -22.00
C VAL A 109 8.56 -10.24 -22.15
N ASP A 110 8.91 -10.85 -23.28
CA ASP A 110 8.64 -12.25 -23.59
C ASP A 110 9.41 -13.19 -22.65
N ALA A 111 10.64 -12.80 -22.26
CA ALA A 111 11.48 -13.55 -21.33
C ALA A 111 10.98 -13.57 -19.88
N LEU A 112 10.18 -12.58 -19.46
CA LEU A 112 9.53 -12.62 -18.15
C LEU A 112 8.59 -13.83 -18.07
N LYS A 113 8.40 -14.39 -16.88
CA LYS A 113 7.32 -15.36 -16.65
C LYS A 113 6.11 -14.70 -16.01
N MET A 114 4.98 -15.41 -16.03
CA MET A 114 3.87 -15.10 -15.12
C MET A 114 4.29 -15.51 -13.71
N ALA A 115 4.06 -14.67 -12.72
CA ALA A 115 4.33 -15.03 -11.33
C ALA A 115 3.40 -16.16 -10.89
N GLU A 116 3.95 -17.17 -10.20
CA GLU A 116 3.21 -18.26 -9.56
C GLU A 116 3.36 -18.10 -8.04
N PRO A 117 2.46 -17.36 -7.37
CA PRO A 117 2.68 -16.89 -5.99
C PRO A 117 2.91 -18.00 -4.98
N GLU A 118 2.27 -19.16 -5.15
CA GLU A 118 2.39 -20.32 -4.28
C GLU A 118 3.79 -20.96 -4.33
N GLU A 119 4.53 -20.78 -5.44
CA GLU A 119 5.89 -21.27 -5.61
C GLU A 119 6.91 -20.14 -5.39
N ASP A 120 6.75 -19.05 -6.15
CA ASP A 120 7.72 -17.94 -6.22
C ASP A 120 7.70 -17.06 -4.97
N LEU A 121 6.53 -16.91 -4.34
CA LEU A 121 6.28 -15.99 -3.23
C LEU A 121 5.71 -16.70 -2.00
N ALA A 122 5.96 -18.01 -1.87
CA ALA A 122 5.52 -18.84 -0.76
C ALA A 122 5.88 -18.21 0.61
N TYR A 123 7.04 -17.56 0.70
CA TYR A 123 7.50 -16.89 1.91
C TYR A 123 6.57 -15.76 2.36
N VAL A 124 5.95 -15.01 1.44
CA VAL A 124 4.96 -13.98 1.80
C VAL A 124 3.68 -14.63 2.29
N LEU A 125 3.23 -15.69 1.61
CA LEU A 125 2.01 -16.40 1.97
C LEU A 125 2.14 -17.06 3.35
N ASP A 126 3.31 -17.62 3.66
CA ASP A 126 3.61 -18.19 4.97
C ASP A 126 3.71 -17.11 6.04
N ALA A 127 4.28 -15.94 5.73
CA ALA A 127 4.30 -14.81 6.65
C ALA A 127 2.86 -14.37 7.00
N ILE A 128 1.96 -14.32 6.02
CA ILE A 128 0.53 -14.04 6.25
C ILE A 128 -0.07 -15.08 7.19
N LYS A 129 0.15 -16.38 6.96
CA LYS A 129 -0.37 -17.44 7.85
C LYS A 129 0.14 -17.27 9.28
N PHE A 130 1.42 -16.95 9.47
CA PHE A 130 1.99 -16.67 10.79
C PHE A 130 1.36 -15.45 11.44
N VAL A 131 1.21 -14.34 10.71
CA VAL A 131 0.55 -13.13 11.22
C VAL A 131 -0.89 -13.42 11.61
N LYS A 132 -1.64 -14.18 10.79
CA LYS A 132 -3.03 -14.55 11.09
C LYS A 132 -3.13 -15.38 12.36
N ARG A 133 -2.26 -16.39 12.52
CA ARG A 133 -2.17 -17.17 13.76
C ARG A 133 -1.88 -16.27 14.97
N ASP A 134 -0.91 -15.37 14.84
CA ASP A 134 -0.44 -14.54 15.96
C ASP A 134 -1.43 -13.40 16.31
N LEU A 135 -2.21 -12.93 15.34
CA LEU A 135 -3.32 -11.99 15.58
C LEU A 135 -4.51 -12.65 16.26
N ALA A 136 -4.74 -13.95 16.03
CA ALA A 136 -5.85 -14.72 16.60
C ALA A 136 -7.21 -13.97 16.53
N GLY A 137 -7.51 -13.43 15.35
CA GLY A 137 -8.74 -12.68 15.08
C GLY A 137 -8.84 -11.30 15.73
N LYS A 138 -7.80 -10.76 16.38
CA LYS A 138 -7.87 -9.47 17.10
C LYS A 138 -8.26 -8.30 16.19
N ILE A 139 -7.59 -8.15 15.05
CA ILE A 139 -7.78 -7.09 14.05
C ILE A 139 -7.59 -7.65 12.63
N PRO A 140 -8.11 -7.01 11.57
CA PRO A 140 -7.86 -7.42 10.19
C PRO A 140 -6.39 -7.31 9.78
N LEU A 141 -6.00 -8.16 8.83
CA LEU A 141 -4.73 -8.08 8.14
C LEU A 141 -4.92 -7.52 6.72
N ILE A 142 -4.13 -6.50 6.37
CA ILE A 142 -4.05 -5.91 5.04
C ILE A 142 -2.95 -6.61 4.25
N GLY A 143 -3.33 -7.22 3.12
CA GLY A 143 -2.42 -7.62 2.06
C GLY A 143 -2.13 -6.43 1.12
N PHE A 144 -1.07 -6.50 0.33
CA PHE A 144 -0.79 -5.43 -0.62
C PHE A 144 0.05 -5.83 -1.83
N ALA A 145 0.02 -4.97 -2.85
CA ALA A 145 0.91 -5.02 -4.00
C ALA A 145 1.20 -3.60 -4.53
N GLY A 146 2.24 -3.47 -5.34
CA GLY A 146 2.45 -2.25 -6.15
C GLY A 146 1.48 -2.23 -7.34
N ALA A 147 1.03 -1.04 -7.74
CA ALA A 147 0.24 -0.89 -8.95
C ALA A 147 1.06 -1.23 -10.22
N PRO A 148 0.43 -1.72 -11.30
CA PRO A 148 1.12 -2.09 -12.51
C PRO A 148 2.00 -0.98 -13.09
N PHE A 149 1.53 0.27 -13.11
CA PHE A 149 2.33 1.40 -13.56
C PHE A 149 3.55 1.68 -12.68
N THR A 150 3.38 1.63 -11.36
CA THR A 150 4.48 1.80 -10.41
C THR A 150 5.55 0.71 -10.60
N ILE A 151 5.13 -0.54 -10.79
CA ILE A 151 6.03 -1.67 -11.04
C ILE A 151 6.72 -1.54 -12.40
N PHE A 152 5.98 -1.16 -13.44
CA PHE A 152 6.50 -0.83 -14.77
C PHE A 152 7.64 0.20 -14.68
N CYS A 153 7.47 1.27 -13.90
CA CYS A 153 8.51 2.26 -13.70
C CYS A 153 9.81 1.65 -13.17
N TYR A 154 9.73 0.76 -12.18
CA TYR A 154 10.91 0.09 -11.62
C TYR A 154 11.56 -0.85 -12.63
N MET A 155 10.78 -1.67 -13.35
CA MET A 155 11.30 -2.64 -14.31
C MET A 155 11.98 -1.99 -15.52
N VAL A 156 11.54 -0.79 -15.92
CA VAL A 156 12.10 -0.05 -17.06
C VAL A 156 13.25 0.89 -16.65
N GLU A 157 13.15 1.57 -15.51
CA GLU A 157 14.23 2.44 -15.02
C GLU A 157 15.37 1.65 -14.36
N GLY A 158 15.05 0.50 -13.78
CA GLY A 158 15.94 -0.32 -12.97
C GLY A 158 16.14 0.18 -11.54
N LYS A 159 15.48 1.27 -11.13
CA LYS A 159 15.57 1.87 -9.79
C LYS A 159 14.51 2.97 -9.64
N GLY A 160 14.43 3.54 -8.43
CA GLY A 160 13.73 4.82 -8.25
C GLY A 160 14.37 5.94 -9.09
N SER A 161 13.55 6.85 -9.61
CA SER A 161 14.00 7.94 -10.48
C SER A 161 13.31 9.25 -10.09
N LYS A 162 13.94 10.39 -10.36
CA LYS A 162 13.28 11.71 -10.20
C LYS A 162 12.46 12.08 -11.42
N THR A 163 12.85 11.59 -12.59
CA THR A 163 12.25 11.95 -13.88
C THR A 163 11.45 10.82 -14.50
N PHE A 164 11.82 9.57 -14.18
CA PHE A 164 11.29 8.37 -14.84
C PHE A 164 11.30 8.48 -16.38
N SER A 165 12.36 9.08 -16.91
CA SER A 165 12.48 9.42 -18.33
C SER A 165 12.43 8.21 -19.27
N GLN A 166 12.93 7.05 -18.84
CA GLN A 166 12.93 5.82 -19.64
C GLN A 166 11.54 5.20 -19.65
N ALA A 167 10.88 5.12 -18.49
CA ALA A 167 9.51 4.67 -18.38
C ALA A 167 8.59 5.55 -19.24
N LYS A 168 8.68 6.89 -19.10
CA LYS A 168 7.88 7.83 -19.90
C LYS A 168 8.22 7.80 -21.39
N LYS A 169 9.50 7.61 -21.76
CA LYS A 169 9.90 7.43 -23.17
C LYS A 169 9.16 6.24 -23.77
N MET A 170 9.10 5.10 -23.09
CA MET A 170 8.40 3.91 -23.59
C MET A 170 6.91 4.19 -23.80
N LEU A 171 6.25 4.92 -22.90
CA LEU A 171 4.82 5.30 -23.09
C LEU A 171 4.57 6.09 -24.37
N TYR A 172 5.50 6.98 -24.76
CA TYR A 172 5.35 7.83 -25.94
C TYR A 172 5.85 7.18 -27.22
N ALA A 173 7.00 6.51 -27.17
CA ALA A 173 7.68 5.99 -28.34
C ALA A 173 7.23 4.56 -28.70
N GLU A 174 6.85 3.77 -27.69
CA GLU A 174 6.60 2.33 -27.82
C GLU A 174 5.36 1.90 -27.00
N PRO A 175 4.18 2.53 -27.22
CA PRO A 175 3.00 2.30 -26.37
C PRO A 175 2.53 0.84 -26.38
N ALA A 176 2.65 0.13 -27.50
CA ALA A 176 2.29 -1.29 -27.58
C ALA A 176 3.16 -2.16 -26.65
N LEU A 177 4.46 -1.87 -26.59
CA LEU A 177 5.39 -2.55 -25.67
C LEU A 177 5.05 -2.22 -24.22
N ALA A 178 4.75 -0.95 -23.93
CA ALA A 178 4.31 -0.54 -22.59
C ALA A 178 3.04 -1.31 -22.16
N HIS A 179 2.06 -1.42 -23.05
CA HIS A 179 0.84 -2.18 -22.77
C HIS A 179 1.11 -3.68 -22.55
N ALA A 180 1.98 -4.30 -23.35
CA ALA A 180 2.35 -5.71 -23.17
C ALA A 180 2.98 -5.96 -21.78
N LEU A 181 3.91 -5.11 -21.35
CA LEU A 181 4.52 -5.22 -20.03
C LEU A 181 3.51 -4.96 -18.90
N LEU A 182 2.72 -3.89 -19.00
CA LEU A 182 1.71 -3.53 -17.99
C LEU A 182 0.67 -4.63 -17.82
N GLN A 183 0.21 -5.27 -18.90
CA GLN A 183 -0.73 -6.38 -18.83
C GLN A 183 -0.13 -7.57 -18.08
N LYS A 184 1.11 -7.95 -18.41
CA LYS A 184 1.80 -9.07 -17.75
C LYS A 184 2.02 -8.85 -16.25
N ILE A 185 2.35 -7.61 -15.87
CA ILE A 185 2.43 -7.19 -14.46
C ILE A 185 1.06 -7.27 -13.79
N THR A 186 0.00 -6.84 -14.47
CA THR A 186 -1.37 -6.83 -13.96
C THR A 186 -1.85 -8.24 -13.65
N ASP A 187 -1.68 -9.16 -14.59
CA ASP A 187 -2.08 -10.56 -14.43
C ASP A 187 -1.32 -11.23 -13.26
N SER A 188 -0.01 -10.95 -13.14
CA SER A 188 0.82 -11.43 -12.02
C SER A 188 0.40 -10.82 -10.67
N THR A 189 0.02 -9.54 -10.67
CA THR A 189 -0.46 -8.83 -9.48
C THR A 189 -1.81 -9.37 -9.01
N ILE A 190 -2.72 -9.71 -9.94
CA ILE A 190 -4.01 -10.34 -9.61
C ILE A 190 -3.78 -11.70 -8.97
N ALA A 191 -2.93 -12.55 -9.56
CA ALA A 191 -2.59 -13.86 -8.99
C ALA A 191 -2.04 -13.70 -7.56
N TYR A 192 -1.07 -12.81 -7.37
CA TYR A 192 -0.46 -12.55 -6.07
C TYR A 192 -1.45 -12.06 -5.02
N LEU A 193 -2.32 -11.09 -5.35
CA LEU A 193 -3.32 -10.58 -4.42
C LEU A 193 -4.37 -11.65 -4.07
N LYS A 194 -4.80 -12.47 -5.04
CA LYS A 194 -5.69 -13.61 -4.79
C LYS A 194 -5.07 -14.63 -3.84
N ALA A 195 -3.79 -14.95 -4.03
CA ALA A 195 -3.07 -15.85 -3.14
C ALA A 195 -3.01 -15.31 -1.70
N GLN A 196 -2.73 -14.01 -1.53
CA GLN A 196 -2.75 -13.36 -0.21
C GLN A 196 -4.14 -13.43 0.45
N VAL A 197 -5.21 -13.20 -0.31
CA VAL A 197 -6.60 -13.32 0.18
C VAL A 197 -6.91 -14.76 0.58
N ALA A 198 -6.52 -15.73 -0.24
CA ALA A 198 -6.74 -17.16 0.03
C ALA A 198 -6.10 -17.62 1.35
N VAL A 199 -4.94 -17.04 1.73
CA VAL A 199 -4.25 -17.37 2.99
C VAL A 199 -4.60 -16.45 4.17
N GLY A 200 -5.49 -15.47 3.97
CA GLY A 200 -6.16 -14.78 5.08
C GLY A 200 -6.08 -13.26 5.12
N ALA A 201 -5.57 -12.58 4.08
CA ALA A 201 -5.72 -11.13 3.99
C ALA A 201 -7.22 -10.74 4.00
N ASN A 202 -7.59 -9.80 4.85
CA ASN A 202 -8.98 -9.36 5.05
C ASN A 202 -9.36 -8.13 4.21
N LEU A 203 -8.35 -7.40 3.75
CA LEU A 203 -8.43 -6.27 2.82
C LEU A 203 -7.13 -6.28 2.00
N VAL A 204 -7.17 -5.78 0.76
CA VAL A 204 -5.95 -5.57 -0.02
C VAL A 204 -5.79 -4.12 -0.46
N GLN A 205 -4.56 -3.63 -0.44
CA GLN A 205 -4.23 -2.28 -0.91
C GLN A 205 -3.27 -2.31 -2.09
N VAL A 206 -3.60 -1.55 -3.14
CA VAL A 206 -2.76 -1.37 -4.34
C VAL A 206 -2.10 0.00 -4.29
N PHE A 207 -0.76 0.01 -4.25
CA PHE A 207 0.03 1.23 -4.13
C PHE A 207 0.52 1.70 -5.51
N ASP A 208 -0.13 2.72 -6.08
CA ASP A 208 0.36 3.45 -7.26
C ASP A 208 1.21 4.65 -6.84
N SER A 209 2.38 4.35 -6.29
CA SER A 209 3.28 5.32 -5.68
C SER A 209 3.89 6.31 -6.68
N TRP A 210 3.92 5.95 -7.96
CA TRP A 210 4.41 6.81 -9.04
C TRP A 210 3.29 7.42 -9.89
N ALA A 211 2.02 7.27 -9.52
CA ALA A 211 0.90 7.82 -10.29
C ALA A 211 1.08 9.32 -10.66
N GLY A 212 1.57 10.12 -9.71
CA GLY A 212 1.73 11.58 -9.87
C GLY A 212 2.73 12.05 -10.93
N ILE A 213 3.53 11.16 -11.55
CA ILE A 213 4.43 11.55 -12.64
C ILE A 213 3.75 11.58 -14.03
N LEU A 214 2.54 11.03 -14.11
CA LEU A 214 1.72 10.98 -15.31
C LEU A 214 0.87 12.24 -15.46
N SER A 215 0.57 12.60 -16.70
CA SER A 215 -0.56 13.50 -16.97
C SER A 215 -1.90 12.76 -16.81
N PRO A 216 -3.04 13.46 -16.68
CA PRO A 216 -4.34 12.80 -16.63
C PRO A 216 -4.58 11.86 -17.82
N ALA A 217 -4.25 12.30 -19.05
CA ALA A 217 -4.40 11.49 -20.24
C ALA A 217 -3.52 10.22 -20.22
N GLN A 218 -2.29 10.32 -19.71
CA GLN A 218 -1.43 9.14 -19.58
C GLN A 218 -1.94 8.19 -18.49
N TYR A 219 -2.45 8.71 -17.37
CA TYR A 219 -2.99 7.90 -16.28
C TYR A 219 -4.18 7.06 -16.74
N SER A 220 -5.12 7.67 -17.47
CA SER A 220 -6.28 6.97 -18.03
C SER A 220 -5.93 5.89 -19.05
N VAL A 221 -4.75 5.95 -19.66
CA VAL A 221 -4.29 4.95 -20.66
C VAL A 221 -3.40 3.87 -20.02
N PHE A 222 -2.49 4.26 -19.14
CA PHE A 222 -1.40 3.40 -18.67
C PHE A 222 -1.50 2.98 -17.19
N SER A 223 -2.45 3.52 -16.42
CA SER A 223 -2.70 3.08 -15.04
C SER A 223 -4.13 2.59 -14.82
N THR A 224 -5.14 3.43 -15.07
CA THR A 224 -6.55 3.11 -14.78
C THR A 224 -7.02 1.77 -15.33
N PRO A 225 -6.78 1.40 -16.61
CA PRO A 225 -7.33 0.16 -17.15
C PRO A 225 -6.84 -1.07 -16.39
N TYR A 226 -5.62 -1.03 -15.87
CA TYR A 226 -5.00 -2.13 -15.14
C TYR A 226 -5.45 -2.17 -13.67
N LEU A 227 -5.59 -0.99 -13.05
CA LEU A 227 -6.22 -0.89 -11.72
C LEU A 227 -7.67 -1.39 -11.76
N LYS A 228 -8.40 -1.10 -12.84
CA LYS A 228 -9.75 -1.62 -13.05
C LYS A 228 -9.77 -3.15 -13.08
N GLN A 229 -8.89 -3.77 -13.86
CA GLN A 229 -8.78 -5.24 -13.93
C GLN A 229 -8.51 -5.85 -12.55
N ILE A 230 -7.59 -5.24 -11.77
CA ILE A 230 -7.29 -5.70 -10.40
C ILE A 230 -8.53 -5.60 -9.50
N CYS A 231 -9.22 -4.45 -9.50
CA CYS A 231 -10.43 -4.27 -8.69
C CYS A 231 -11.55 -5.24 -9.09
N ASP A 232 -11.76 -5.45 -10.38
CA ASP A 232 -12.81 -6.36 -10.87
C ASP A 232 -12.51 -7.83 -10.53
N ALA A 233 -11.23 -8.21 -10.46
CA ALA A 233 -10.81 -9.58 -10.19
C ALA A 233 -10.82 -9.97 -8.70
N LEU A 234 -10.90 -8.99 -7.78
CA LEU A 234 -10.83 -9.17 -6.33
C LEU A 234 -12.19 -8.82 -5.71
N THR A 235 -13.02 -9.84 -5.51
CA THR A 235 -14.43 -9.68 -5.08
C THR A 235 -14.66 -10.13 -3.64
N GLU A 236 -13.75 -10.92 -3.10
CA GLU A 236 -13.84 -11.61 -1.82
C GLU A 236 -13.55 -10.69 -0.63
N VAL A 237 -12.74 -9.64 -0.85
CA VAL A 237 -12.36 -8.66 0.17
C VAL A 237 -12.37 -7.24 -0.39
N PRO A 238 -12.52 -6.21 0.46
CA PRO A 238 -12.40 -4.83 0.02
C PRO A 238 -11.03 -4.54 -0.62
N VAL A 239 -11.02 -3.70 -1.66
CA VAL A 239 -9.81 -3.20 -2.31
C VAL A 239 -9.65 -1.70 -2.04
N THR A 240 -8.47 -1.29 -1.58
CA THR A 240 -8.06 0.11 -1.44
C THR A 240 -7.12 0.49 -2.59
N LEU A 241 -7.41 1.58 -3.30
CA LEU A 241 -6.47 2.17 -4.25
C LEU A 241 -5.78 3.40 -3.64
N PHE A 242 -4.45 3.48 -3.74
CA PHE A 242 -3.70 4.66 -3.31
C PHE A 242 -2.77 5.15 -4.42
N ALA A 243 -3.09 6.30 -5.01
CA ALA A 243 -2.35 6.91 -6.12
C ALA A 243 -1.66 8.21 -5.66
N LYS A 244 -0.41 8.09 -5.20
CA LYS A 244 0.33 9.22 -4.60
C LYS A 244 0.60 10.31 -5.64
N GLY A 245 0.30 11.56 -5.29
CA GLY A 245 0.54 12.75 -6.11
C GLY A 245 -0.39 12.88 -7.32
N ALA A 246 -1.28 11.91 -7.58
CA ALA A 246 -2.20 11.94 -8.70
C ALA A 246 -3.55 12.55 -8.29
N PHE A 247 -3.54 13.82 -7.88
CA PHE A 247 -4.75 14.56 -7.48
C PHE A 247 -5.84 14.57 -8.56
N PHE A 248 -5.45 14.49 -9.83
CA PHE A 248 -6.36 14.42 -10.98
C PHE A 248 -7.06 13.05 -11.12
N ALA A 249 -6.55 11.98 -10.52
CA ALA A 249 -7.05 10.61 -10.70
C ALA A 249 -8.27 10.27 -9.83
N ARG A 250 -8.58 11.09 -8.80
CA ARG A 250 -9.61 10.80 -7.79
C ARG A 250 -10.99 10.49 -8.40
N GLN A 251 -11.42 11.29 -9.37
CA GLN A 251 -12.73 11.11 -10.02
C GLN A 251 -12.78 9.83 -10.86
N GLU A 252 -11.68 9.48 -11.53
CA GLU A 252 -11.59 8.27 -12.36
C GLU A 252 -11.51 7.01 -11.48
N MET A 253 -10.68 7.01 -10.44
CA MET A 253 -10.64 5.95 -9.43
C MET A 253 -12.00 5.72 -8.75
N ALA A 254 -12.81 6.78 -8.60
CA ALA A 254 -14.15 6.68 -8.05
C ALA A 254 -15.13 5.86 -8.92
N GLN A 255 -14.80 5.60 -10.19
CA GLN A 255 -15.60 4.73 -11.06
C GLN A 255 -15.16 3.26 -11.02
N LEU A 256 -14.04 2.95 -10.35
CA LEU A 256 -13.51 1.59 -10.26
C LEU A 256 -14.20 0.82 -9.13
N ASN A 257 -14.16 -0.51 -9.22
CA ASN A 257 -14.74 -1.41 -8.21
C ASN A 257 -13.88 -1.54 -6.93
N CYS A 258 -13.25 -0.45 -6.49
CA CYS A 258 -12.57 -0.37 -5.20
C CYS A 258 -13.54 0.05 -4.08
N ALA A 259 -13.29 -0.43 -2.86
CA ALA A 259 -14.07 -0.07 -1.68
C ALA A 259 -13.66 1.30 -1.12
N SER A 260 -12.36 1.59 -1.16
CA SER A 260 -11.81 2.84 -0.65
C SER A 260 -10.69 3.43 -1.52
N ILE A 261 -10.49 4.74 -1.37
CA ILE A 261 -9.47 5.52 -2.06
C ILE A 261 -8.61 6.22 -1.02
N GLY A 262 -7.30 5.94 -1.04
CA GLY A 262 -6.30 6.64 -0.24
C GLY A 262 -5.93 8.00 -0.83
N LEU A 263 -5.78 8.99 0.03
CA LEU A 263 -5.43 10.37 -0.31
C LEU A 263 -4.09 10.72 0.35
N ASP A 264 -3.26 11.50 -0.35
CA ASP A 264 -2.13 12.20 0.28
C ASP A 264 -2.52 13.60 0.76
N TRP A 265 -1.62 14.26 1.50
CA TRP A 265 -1.88 15.54 2.15
C TRP A 265 -2.07 16.72 1.19
N ASN A 266 -1.70 16.58 -0.09
CA ASN A 266 -1.93 17.62 -1.10
C ASN A 266 -3.33 17.55 -1.72
N MET A 267 -4.11 16.52 -1.37
CA MET A 267 -5.48 16.35 -1.85
C MET A 267 -6.46 16.93 -0.83
N ASP A 268 -7.08 18.05 -1.17
CA ASP A 268 -8.13 18.66 -0.34
C ASP A 268 -9.27 17.66 -0.10
N ILE A 269 -9.71 17.53 1.15
CA ILE A 269 -10.64 16.48 1.57
C ILE A 269 -12.06 16.79 1.07
N ALA A 270 -12.50 18.05 1.14
CA ALA A 270 -13.83 18.47 0.70
C ALA A 270 -13.97 18.33 -0.83
N GLU A 271 -12.95 18.74 -1.58
CA GLU A 271 -12.85 18.52 -3.01
C GLU A 271 -12.85 17.02 -3.33
N SER A 272 -12.06 16.23 -2.62
CA SER A 272 -11.99 14.78 -2.83
C SER A 272 -13.35 14.12 -2.60
N ARG A 273 -14.08 14.53 -1.55
CA ARG A 273 -15.44 14.03 -1.29
C ARG A 273 -16.42 14.41 -2.41
N ARG A 274 -16.31 15.62 -2.96
CA ARG A 274 -17.12 16.07 -4.11
C ARG A 274 -16.82 15.27 -5.38
N LEU A 275 -15.55 15.00 -5.66
CA LEU A 275 -15.10 14.26 -6.86
C LEU A 275 -15.41 12.75 -6.77
N VAL A 276 -15.21 12.16 -5.60
CA VAL A 276 -15.36 10.71 -5.36
C VAL A 276 -16.82 10.34 -5.07
N GLY A 277 -17.59 11.28 -4.52
CA GLY A 277 -18.97 11.06 -4.11
C GLY A 277 -19.11 10.49 -2.69
N PRO A 278 -20.37 10.32 -2.22
CA PRO A 278 -20.66 9.96 -0.85
C PRO A 278 -20.48 8.46 -0.55
N ASN A 279 -20.42 7.61 -1.57
CA ASN A 279 -20.56 6.16 -1.40
C ASN A 279 -19.23 5.40 -1.32
N LYS A 280 -18.09 6.03 -1.59
CA LYS A 280 -16.78 5.40 -1.37
C LYS A 280 -16.15 5.87 -0.08
N THR A 281 -15.40 4.98 0.55
CA THR A 281 -14.62 5.32 1.74
C THR A 281 -13.34 6.03 1.33
N LEU A 282 -12.98 7.08 2.06
CA LEU A 282 -11.69 7.75 1.87
C LEU A 282 -10.73 7.32 3.00
N GLN A 283 -9.46 7.16 2.65
CA GLN A 283 -8.39 6.84 3.60
C GLN A 283 -7.31 7.92 3.59
N GLY A 284 -6.77 8.29 4.75
CA GLY A 284 -5.71 9.29 4.87
C GLY A 284 -6.06 10.40 5.86
N ASN A 285 -5.52 11.60 5.74
CA ASN A 285 -4.43 11.95 4.82
C ASN A 285 -3.36 12.84 5.47
N LEU A 286 -3.20 12.76 6.80
CA LEU A 286 -2.27 13.61 7.55
C LEU A 286 -0.87 13.55 6.94
N ASP A 287 -0.24 14.71 6.72
CA ASP A 287 1.16 14.76 6.30
C ASP A 287 2.03 14.07 7.38
N PRO A 288 2.84 13.04 7.03
CA PRO A 288 3.75 12.42 8.00
C PRO A 288 4.65 13.43 8.72
N CYS A 289 4.98 14.56 8.08
CA CYS A 289 5.78 15.61 8.69
C CYS A 289 5.07 16.31 9.87
N ALA A 290 3.74 16.27 9.95
CA ALA A 290 3.00 16.80 11.10
C ALA A 290 3.43 16.12 12.41
N LEU A 291 3.90 14.87 12.34
CA LEU A 291 4.38 14.10 13.49
C LEU A 291 5.69 14.63 14.09
N TYR A 292 6.41 15.54 13.42
CA TYR A 292 7.55 16.24 14.03
C TYR A 292 7.13 17.35 14.99
N GLY A 293 5.87 17.79 14.94
CA GLY A 293 5.34 18.79 15.86
C GLY A 293 5.36 18.32 17.31
N ASP A 294 5.14 19.23 18.26
CA ASP A 294 4.89 18.84 19.65
C ASP A 294 3.58 18.01 19.77
N PHE A 295 3.34 17.38 20.92
CA PHE A 295 2.17 16.49 21.06
C PHE A 295 0.86 17.23 20.81
N LYS A 296 0.76 18.47 21.28
CA LYS A 296 -0.40 19.33 21.06
C LYS A 296 -0.64 19.60 19.57
N THR A 297 0.41 19.90 18.80
CA THR A 297 0.33 20.13 17.35
C THR A 297 -0.13 18.87 16.62
N VAL A 298 0.39 17.69 17.01
CA VAL A 298 -0.06 16.41 16.44
C VAL A 298 -1.53 16.18 16.71
N GLU A 299 -2.00 16.41 17.94
CA GLU A 299 -3.42 16.29 18.29
C GLU A 299 -4.29 17.26 17.49
N GLU A 300 -3.89 18.52 17.38
CA GLU A 300 -4.63 19.58 16.69
C GLU A 300 -4.77 19.30 15.19
N GLU A 301 -3.67 18.96 14.51
CA GLU A 301 -3.71 18.61 13.08
C GLU A 301 -4.50 17.31 12.83
N THR A 302 -4.42 16.34 13.75
CA THR A 302 -5.23 15.11 13.67
C THR A 302 -6.73 15.42 13.80
N LYS A 303 -7.13 16.22 14.80
CA LYS A 303 -8.53 16.65 14.98
C LYS A 303 -9.04 17.44 13.78
N LYS A 304 -8.22 18.35 13.24
CA LYS A 304 -8.53 19.13 12.04
C LYS A 304 -8.72 18.26 10.81
N MET A 305 -7.90 17.23 10.63
CA MET A 305 -8.08 16.22 9.57
C MET A 305 -9.42 15.50 9.75
N ILE A 306 -9.71 14.98 10.95
CA ILE A 306 -10.96 14.26 11.23
C ILE A 306 -12.19 15.14 10.97
N GLN A 307 -12.16 16.42 11.39
CA GLN A 307 -13.24 17.37 11.15
C GLN A 307 -13.58 17.54 9.66
N GLN A 308 -12.57 17.46 8.77
CA GLN A 308 -12.76 17.59 7.34
C GLN A 308 -13.30 16.30 6.69
N PHE A 309 -12.89 15.12 7.18
CA PHE A 309 -13.39 13.84 6.68
C PHE A 309 -14.80 13.51 7.19
N GLY A 310 -15.11 13.89 8.42
CA GLY A 310 -16.21 13.33 9.19
C GLY A 310 -15.85 11.97 9.80
N THR A 311 -16.83 11.29 10.39
CA THR A 311 -16.61 10.10 11.23
C THR A 311 -17.04 8.78 10.58
N GLN A 312 -17.70 8.84 9.41
CA GLN A 312 -18.21 7.68 8.67
C GLN A 312 -17.64 7.65 7.26
N ARG A 313 -17.53 6.45 6.66
CA ARG A 313 -16.88 6.24 5.35
C ARG A 313 -15.48 6.85 5.29
N TYR A 314 -14.76 6.65 6.38
CA TYR A 314 -13.43 7.20 6.64
C TYR A 314 -12.56 6.15 7.35
N ILE A 315 -11.32 5.99 6.87
CA ILE A 315 -10.25 5.25 7.53
C ILE A 315 -9.11 6.24 7.76
N ALA A 316 -8.83 6.57 9.02
CA ALA A 316 -7.76 7.48 9.34
C ALA A 316 -6.41 6.85 9.03
N ASN A 317 -5.54 7.62 8.37
CA ASN A 317 -4.17 7.23 8.07
C ASN A 317 -3.33 8.50 7.83
N LEU A 318 -2.02 8.31 7.68
CA LEU A 318 -1.17 9.32 7.08
C LEU A 318 -1.38 9.36 5.55
N GLY A 319 -0.93 10.42 4.89
CA GLY A 319 -0.90 10.55 3.44
C GLY A 319 0.30 9.87 2.77
N HIS A 320 1.26 9.38 3.56
CA HIS A 320 2.35 8.49 3.13
C HIS A 320 2.92 7.73 4.33
N GLY A 321 3.87 6.83 4.09
CA GLY A 321 4.52 6.11 5.17
C GLY A 321 5.35 6.99 6.10
N VAL A 322 5.33 6.65 7.38
CA VAL A 322 6.11 7.30 8.45
C VAL A 322 7.61 7.32 8.15
N TYR A 323 8.26 8.43 8.48
CA TYR A 323 9.70 8.64 8.27
C TYR A 323 10.52 8.01 9.39
N PRO A 324 11.72 7.50 9.09
CA PRO A 324 12.48 6.63 10.01
C PRO A 324 13.00 7.33 11.28
N ASP A 325 13.03 8.66 11.28
CA ASP A 325 13.51 9.54 12.34
C ASP A 325 12.36 10.14 13.19
N ILE A 326 11.11 9.83 12.87
CA ILE A 326 9.96 10.20 13.71
C ILE A 326 9.97 9.38 15.00
N HIS A 327 9.74 10.07 16.14
CA HIS A 327 9.64 9.40 17.43
C HIS A 327 8.35 8.55 17.52
N PRO A 328 8.41 7.28 17.96
CA PRO A 328 7.24 6.39 17.97
C PRO A 328 6.07 6.93 18.80
N ASP A 329 6.33 7.65 19.88
CA ASP A 329 5.26 8.24 20.71
C ASP A 329 4.44 9.30 19.95
N LYS A 330 4.97 9.90 18.88
CA LYS A 330 4.20 10.81 18.00
C LYS A 330 3.18 10.04 17.17
N VAL A 331 3.55 8.85 16.70
CA VAL A 331 2.62 7.92 16.03
C VAL A 331 1.56 7.45 17.01
N LYS A 332 1.93 7.13 18.25
CA LYS A 332 0.97 6.78 19.29
C LYS A 332 0.00 7.92 19.58
N CYS A 333 0.49 9.15 19.72
CA CYS A 333 -0.34 10.34 19.91
C CYS A 333 -1.35 10.53 18.77
N PHE A 334 -0.93 10.35 17.51
CA PHE A 334 -1.83 10.36 16.35
C PHE A 334 -2.95 9.31 16.48
N VAL A 335 -2.59 8.05 16.74
CA VAL A 335 -3.55 6.94 16.88
C VAL A 335 -4.52 7.17 18.04
N ASP A 336 -4.01 7.51 19.22
CA ASP A 336 -4.82 7.80 20.40
C ASP A 336 -5.77 8.98 20.15
N THR A 337 -5.33 10.01 19.41
CA THR A 337 -6.17 11.15 19.07
C THR A 337 -7.34 10.74 18.18
N VAL A 338 -7.11 9.88 17.19
CA VAL A 338 -8.19 9.35 16.35
C VAL A 338 -9.17 8.54 17.19
N HIS A 339 -8.65 7.66 18.06
CA HIS A 339 -9.50 6.80 18.89
C HIS A 339 -10.33 7.57 19.91
N ASN A 340 -9.79 8.64 20.47
CA ASN A 340 -10.48 9.48 21.46
C ASN A 340 -11.39 10.54 20.83
N TYR A 341 -11.45 10.62 19.49
CA TYR A 341 -12.34 11.55 18.81
C TYR A 341 -13.81 11.08 18.92
N PRO A 342 -14.73 11.94 19.37
CA PRO A 342 -16.14 11.56 19.51
C PRO A 342 -16.79 11.32 18.14
N VAL A 343 -17.47 10.18 17.98
CA VAL A 343 -18.16 9.76 16.74
C VAL A 343 -19.64 10.07 16.74
#